data_AF-A0AAD0T3R7-F1
#
_entry.id   AF-A0AAD0T3R7-F1
#
_cell.length_a   1.000
_cell.length_b   1.000
_cell.length_c   1.000
_cell.angle_alpha   90.00
_cell.angle_beta   90.00
_cell.angle_gamma   90.00
#
_symmetry.space_group_name_H-M   'P 1'
#
loop_
_entity.id
_entity.type
_entity.pdbx_description
1 polymer ?
#
loop_
_entity_poly.entity_id
_entity_poly.type
_entity_poly.pdbx_seq_one_letter_code
_entity_poly.pdbx_strand_id
1 'polypeptide(L)'
;MQGESDEKDLVEIFENGDRETLEKFKTENPVAEPSLKSATQEPTKEEKEIVKKEKAKEKKLKEKVTKKKIEKKEEKIINPQTLDDYPEQYIAIDEKSKEYWKSYRPMYLIGEEFKFEIGWSIFKAGTATIRTMPMATMGGKEVLHVNGLLESAEYFEGIYKLKDTLDVYVDIEKGGFSPLKYEMKQRESGQLVDDLQLFDHDKLKTYFFYHRLKDGKTKNKKIQEYLPRYFTDSFSALYFLRGLPMKIGSKFEFPIVTRGKVWILKAEVDNVEEVEVMNKKFQAYRITAQTQFPGVLKKSGDINFWFSTDESRMLLKFAAKIKIGAVKGELISHKKGEYKK
;
A
#
# COMPACT_ATOMS: atom_id res chain seq x y z
N MET A 1 -6.19 11.78 -25.26
CA MET A 1 -5.43 10.58 -24.84
C MET A 1 -5.03 10.58 -23.35
N GLN A 2 -5.64 11.42 -22.50
CA GLN A 2 -5.27 11.57 -21.07
C GLN A 2 -6.10 10.71 -20.10
N GLY A 3 -7.11 9.97 -20.58
CA GLY A 3 -8.01 9.19 -19.71
C GLY A 3 -7.58 7.75 -19.44
N GLU A 4 -6.84 7.12 -20.35
CA GLU A 4 -6.51 5.68 -20.24
C GLU A 4 -5.24 5.38 -19.43
N SER A 5 -4.38 6.37 -19.14
CA SER A 5 -3.12 6.13 -18.40
C SER A 5 -3.26 6.16 -16.89
N ASP A 6 -4.31 6.79 -16.36
CA ASP A 6 -4.46 6.99 -14.92
C ASP A 6 -5.02 5.73 -14.20
N GLU A 7 -5.70 4.84 -14.91
CA GLU A 7 -6.19 3.55 -14.37
C GLU A 7 -5.21 2.39 -14.56
N LYS A 8 -4.18 2.53 -15.40
CA LYS A 8 -3.23 1.44 -15.70
C LYS A 8 -2.26 1.19 -14.56
N ASP A 9 -2.02 -0.09 -14.26
CA ASP A 9 -0.99 -0.54 -13.32
C ASP A 9 0.38 0.01 -13.76
N LEU A 10 1.14 0.62 -12.84
CA LEU A 10 2.47 1.16 -13.17
C LEU A 10 3.45 0.06 -13.63
N VAL A 11 3.24 -1.19 -13.23
CA VAL A 11 4.03 -2.33 -13.72
C VAL A 11 3.94 -2.42 -15.24
N GLU A 12 2.75 -2.26 -15.82
CA GLU A 12 2.54 -2.26 -17.28
C GLU A 12 3.24 -1.08 -17.97
N ILE A 13 3.32 0.07 -17.29
CA ILE A 13 3.95 1.28 -17.83
C ILE A 13 5.49 1.15 -17.83
N PHE A 14 6.07 0.51 -16.80
CA PHE A 14 7.51 0.35 -16.67
C PHE A 14 8.08 -0.93 -17.33
N GLU A 15 7.23 -1.77 -17.92
CA GLU A 15 7.57 -3.13 -18.42
C GLU A 15 8.49 -3.22 -19.64
N ASN A 16 8.94 -2.10 -20.21
CA ASN A 16 9.69 -2.05 -21.49
C ASN A 16 11.12 -2.63 -21.47
N GLY A 17 11.47 -3.58 -20.59
CA GLY A 17 12.77 -4.26 -20.69
C GLY A 17 13.10 -5.35 -19.67
N ASP A 18 12.23 -5.65 -18.69
CA ASP A 18 12.56 -6.56 -17.57
C ASP A 18 11.40 -7.54 -17.26
N ARG A 19 10.91 -8.24 -18.29
CA ARG A 19 9.64 -8.98 -18.29
C ARG A 19 9.48 -10.00 -17.16
N GLU A 20 10.50 -10.79 -16.81
CA GLU A 20 10.31 -11.91 -15.88
C GLU A 20 10.22 -11.47 -14.41
N THR A 21 10.87 -10.36 -14.05
CA THR A 21 10.87 -9.84 -12.67
C THR A 21 9.56 -9.14 -12.32
N LEU A 22 8.88 -8.56 -13.32
CA LEU A 22 7.74 -7.67 -13.15
C LEU A 22 6.39 -8.39 -13.15
N GLU A 23 6.26 -9.49 -13.92
CA GLU A 23 4.99 -10.23 -14.07
C GLU A 23 4.40 -10.71 -12.74
N LYS A 24 5.24 -11.17 -11.78
CA LYS A 24 4.73 -11.65 -10.48
C LYS A 24 4.13 -10.54 -9.60
N PHE A 25 4.35 -9.28 -9.95
CA PHE A 25 3.83 -8.11 -9.24
C PHE A 25 2.62 -7.47 -9.93
N LYS A 26 2.15 -8.04 -11.04
CA LYS A 26 0.88 -7.62 -11.64
C LYS A 26 -0.27 -7.91 -10.70
N THR A 27 -1.16 -6.94 -10.57
CA THR A 27 -2.32 -7.04 -9.68
C THR A 27 -3.58 -7.34 -10.48
N GLU A 28 -4.30 -8.39 -10.07
CA GLU A 28 -5.62 -8.71 -10.55
C GLU A 28 -6.64 -8.29 -9.48
N ASN A 29 -7.33 -7.19 -9.74
CA ASN A 29 -8.41 -6.74 -8.87
C ASN A 29 -9.70 -7.51 -9.23
N PRO A 30 -10.50 -7.94 -8.24
CA PRO A 30 -11.82 -8.48 -8.54
C PRO A 30 -12.62 -7.43 -9.31
N VAL A 31 -13.09 -7.80 -10.51
CA VAL A 31 -13.97 -6.94 -11.32
C VAL A 31 -15.18 -6.59 -10.46
N ALA A 32 -15.44 -5.29 -10.27
CA ALA A 32 -16.64 -4.85 -9.57
C ALA A 32 -17.87 -5.43 -10.27
N GLU A 33 -18.62 -6.30 -9.60
CA GLU A 33 -19.93 -6.73 -10.11
C GLU A 33 -20.81 -5.48 -10.25
N PRO A 34 -21.38 -5.21 -11.44
CA PRO A 34 -22.31 -4.11 -11.58
C PRO A 34 -23.53 -4.37 -10.71
N SER A 35 -23.86 -3.39 -9.86
CA SER A 35 -25.02 -3.41 -8.97
C SER A 35 -26.31 -3.73 -9.74
N LEU A 36 -26.87 -4.92 -9.52
CA LEU A 36 -28.15 -5.34 -10.08
C LEU A 36 -29.29 -4.54 -9.43
N LYS A 37 -29.93 -3.67 -10.23
CA LYS A 37 -31.28 -3.17 -9.94
C LYS A 37 -32.29 -4.28 -10.20
N SER A 38 -33.31 -4.32 -9.34
CA SER A 38 -34.40 -5.30 -9.31
C SER A 38 -35.24 -5.35 -10.60
N ALA A 39 -35.59 -6.57 -11.05
CA ALA A 39 -36.88 -6.89 -11.65
C ALA A 39 -37.10 -8.42 -11.63
N THR A 40 -38.37 -8.81 -11.56
CA THR A 40 -38.91 -10.10 -11.12
C THR A 40 -39.46 -10.91 -12.32
N GLN A 41 -39.24 -12.25 -12.30
CA GLN A 41 -39.98 -13.36 -13.00
C GLN A 41 -39.98 -13.37 -14.55
N GLU A 42 -39.91 -14.47 -15.34
CA GLU A 42 -39.97 -15.94 -15.20
C GLU A 42 -39.35 -16.57 -16.49
N PRO A 43 -38.90 -17.86 -16.53
CA PRO A 43 -38.16 -18.40 -17.68
C PRO A 43 -39.03 -19.16 -18.72
N THR A 44 -38.81 -18.90 -20.01
CA THR A 44 -39.40 -19.62 -21.16
C THR A 44 -38.47 -20.69 -21.76
N LYS A 45 -39.10 -21.68 -22.39
CA LYS A 45 -38.62 -23.05 -22.72
C LYS A 45 -37.52 -23.22 -23.79
N GLU A 46 -36.79 -22.21 -24.23
CA GLU A 46 -35.82 -22.35 -25.34
C GLU A 46 -34.38 -22.72 -24.94
N GLU A 47 -34.05 -22.71 -23.64
CA GLU A 47 -32.66 -22.88 -23.18
C GLU A 47 -32.17 -24.34 -23.08
N LYS A 48 -32.96 -25.33 -23.52
CA LYS A 48 -32.59 -26.76 -23.44
C LYS A 48 -31.95 -27.35 -24.70
N GLU A 49 -31.80 -26.59 -25.79
CA GLU A 49 -31.23 -27.12 -27.04
C GLU A 49 -29.79 -26.70 -27.35
N ILE A 50 -29.28 -25.63 -26.73
CA ILE A 50 -27.92 -25.13 -27.01
C ILE A 50 -26.84 -25.91 -26.22
N VAL A 51 -27.19 -26.44 -25.05
CA VAL A 51 -26.26 -27.15 -24.13
C VAL A 51 -25.80 -28.53 -24.67
N LYS A 52 -26.42 -29.08 -25.72
CA LYS A 52 -26.00 -30.37 -26.30
C LYS A 52 -24.97 -30.25 -27.43
N LYS A 53 -24.74 -29.07 -28.01
CA LYS A 53 -23.76 -28.90 -29.11
C LYS A 53 -22.36 -28.47 -28.67
N GLU A 54 -22.18 -27.87 -27.49
CA GLU A 54 -20.84 -27.48 -27.01
C GLU A 54 -20.03 -28.62 -26.39
N LYS A 55 -20.69 -29.62 -25.78
CA LYS A 55 -19.99 -30.80 -25.20
C LYS A 55 -19.32 -31.73 -26.21
N ALA A 56 -19.58 -31.56 -27.51
CA ALA A 56 -18.97 -32.38 -28.57
C ALA A 56 -17.68 -31.77 -29.15
N LYS A 57 -17.43 -30.46 -28.98
CA LYS A 57 -16.18 -29.81 -29.44
C LYS A 57 -15.06 -29.86 -28.40
N GLU A 58 -15.40 -29.96 -27.13
CA GLU A 58 -14.43 -30.02 -26.03
C GLU A 58 -13.66 -31.36 -25.93
N LYS A 59 -14.12 -32.40 -26.63
CA LYS A 59 -13.51 -33.74 -26.61
C LYS A 59 -12.50 -34.02 -27.73
N LYS A 60 -12.29 -33.09 -28.67
CA LYS A 60 -11.35 -33.27 -29.81
C LYS A 60 -10.10 -32.37 -29.79
N LEU A 61 -9.93 -31.53 -28.76
CA LEU A 61 -8.71 -30.70 -28.61
C LEU A 61 -7.81 -31.14 -27.43
N LYS A 62 -7.96 -32.38 -26.93
CA LYS A 62 -7.13 -32.96 -25.87
C LYS A 62 -6.12 -34.02 -26.33
N GLU A 63 -5.99 -34.27 -27.63
CA GLU A 63 -4.95 -35.16 -28.18
C GLU A 63 -4.11 -34.43 -29.23
N LYS A 64 -3.18 -33.58 -28.75
CA LYS A 64 -1.88 -33.27 -29.37
C LYS A 64 -1.26 -32.07 -28.64
N VAL A 65 -0.85 -32.29 -27.39
CA VAL A 65 0.22 -31.49 -26.79
C VAL A 65 1.29 -32.47 -26.38
N THR A 66 2.24 -32.63 -27.28
CA THR A 66 3.47 -33.40 -27.11
C THR A 66 4.17 -32.89 -25.85
N LYS A 67 4.36 -33.78 -24.87
CA LYS A 67 5.12 -33.53 -23.64
C LYS A 67 6.55 -33.14 -23.99
N LYS A 68 6.83 -31.84 -24.15
CA LYS A 68 8.16 -31.30 -23.90
C LYS A 68 8.31 -31.21 -22.39
N LYS A 69 9.03 -32.19 -21.84
CA LYS A 69 9.45 -32.24 -20.44
C LYS A 69 10.30 -30.99 -20.18
N ILE A 70 9.69 -29.95 -19.61
CA ILE A 70 10.42 -28.84 -19.01
C ILE A 70 10.98 -29.42 -17.72
N GLU A 71 12.27 -29.76 -17.72
CA GLU A 71 13.01 -30.01 -16.50
C GLU A 71 13.00 -28.70 -15.70
N LYS A 72 12.10 -28.60 -14.72
CA LYS A 72 12.23 -27.63 -13.63
C LYS A 72 13.55 -27.96 -12.94
N LYS A 73 14.59 -27.18 -13.25
CA LYS A 73 15.77 -27.08 -12.40
C LYS A 73 15.25 -26.70 -11.01
N GLU A 74 15.41 -27.59 -10.04
CA GLU A 74 15.24 -27.23 -8.64
C GLU A 74 16.31 -26.17 -8.33
N GLU A 75 15.95 -24.90 -8.45
CA GLU A 75 16.78 -23.81 -7.96
C GLU A 75 16.93 -24.01 -6.45
N LYS A 76 18.16 -24.29 -6.00
CA LYS A 76 18.47 -24.28 -4.57
C LYS A 76 18.04 -22.92 -4.03
N ILE A 77 17.13 -22.91 -3.05
CA ILE A 77 16.72 -21.68 -2.37
C ILE A 77 17.94 -21.18 -1.59
N ILE A 78 18.71 -20.28 -2.20
CA ILE A 78 19.84 -19.60 -1.54
C ILE A 78 19.24 -18.54 -0.63
N ASN A 79 19.59 -18.56 0.66
CA ASN A 79 19.21 -17.49 1.57
C ASN A 79 19.97 -16.21 1.17
N PRO A 80 19.32 -15.12 0.73
CA PRO A 80 20.03 -13.93 0.25
C PRO A 80 20.96 -13.31 1.29
N GLN A 81 20.67 -13.49 2.60
CA GLN A 81 21.51 -13.01 3.70
C GLN A 81 22.87 -13.73 3.79
N THR A 82 23.08 -14.81 3.04
CA THR A 82 24.34 -15.56 2.97
C THR A 82 25.21 -15.16 1.78
N LEU A 83 24.74 -14.22 0.95
CA LEU A 83 25.52 -13.69 -0.19
C LEU A 83 26.59 -12.72 0.32
N ASP A 84 27.79 -12.78 -0.27
CA ASP A 84 28.93 -11.94 0.11
C ASP A 84 28.67 -10.44 -0.09
N ASP A 85 27.77 -10.08 -1.01
CA ASP A 85 27.39 -8.69 -1.31
C ASP A 85 26.14 -8.21 -0.53
N TYR A 86 25.58 -9.06 0.35
CA TYR A 86 24.44 -8.68 1.19
C TYR A 86 24.89 -7.75 2.33
N PRO A 87 24.27 -6.56 2.52
CA PRO A 87 24.72 -5.62 3.54
C PRO A 87 24.58 -6.14 4.97
N GLU A 88 25.69 -6.28 5.71
CA GLU A 88 25.69 -6.73 7.12
C GLU A 88 24.78 -5.91 8.03
N GLN A 89 24.65 -4.60 7.76
CA GLN A 89 23.75 -3.72 8.49
C GLN A 89 22.29 -4.18 8.46
N TYR A 90 21.85 -4.86 7.40
CA TYR A 90 20.49 -5.38 7.30
C TYR A 90 20.27 -6.61 8.18
N ILE A 91 21.30 -7.43 8.38
CA ILE A 91 21.25 -8.54 9.36
C ILE A 91 21.04 -7.98 10.77
N ALA A 92 21.78 -6.92 11.13
CA ALA A 92 21.63 -6.27 12.44
C ALA A 92 20.26 -5.59 12.62
N ILE A 93 19.71 -4.99 11.55
CA ILE A 93 18.36 -4.42 11.55
C ILE A 93 17.31 -5.53 11.72
N ASP A 94 17.48 -6.68 11.06
CA ASP A 94 16.54 -7.80 11.13
C ASP A 94 16.45 -8.39 12.53
N GLU A 95 17.59 -8.59 13.20
CA GLU A 95 17.62 -9.11 14.57
C GLU A 95 16.86 -8.20 15.54
N LYS A 96 16.98 -6.87 15.39
CA LYS A 96 16.24 -5.90 16.19
C LYS A 96 14.76 -5.84 15.83
N SER A 97 14.43 -5.95 14.54
CA SER A 97 13.07 -5.70 14.05
C SER A 97 12.13 -6.90 14.20
N LYS A 98 12.70 -8.11 14.31
CA LYS A 98 11.96 -9.38 14.40
C LYS A 98 10.91 -9.41 15.51
N GLU A 99 11.14 -8.73 16.63
CA GLU A 99 10.18 -8.69 17.73
C GLU A 99 8.88 -7.96 17.35
N TYR A 100 8.95 -6.92 16.52
CA TYR A 100 7.78 -6.17 16.11
C TYR A 100 6.85 -7.03 15.25
N TRP A 101 7.40 -7.78 14.29
CA TRP A 101 6.62 -8.74 13.49
C TRP A 101 6.05 -9.89 14.32
N LYS A 102 6.75 -10.36 15.35
CA LYS A 102 6.20 -11.37 16.29
C LYS A 102 5.03 -10.82 17.12
N SER A 103 5.14 -9.55 17.52
CA SER A 103 4.14 -8.88 18.36
C SER A 103 2.95 -8.33 17.56
N TYR A 104 3.11 -8.15 16.25
CA TYR A 104 2.09 -7.63 15.36
C TYR A 104 0.82 -8.47 15.41
N ARG A 105 -0.32 -7.78 15.46
CA ARG A 105 -1.64 -8.38 15.31
C ARG A 105 -2.36 -7.68 14.15
N PRO A 106 -2.88 -8.43 13.16
CA PRO A 106 -3.67 -7.88 12.08
C PRO A 106 -4.76 -6.93 12.59
N MET A 107 -4.72 -5.67 12.12
CA MET A 107 -5.68 -4.64 12.51
C MET A 107 -6.13 -3.85 11.28
N TYR A 108 -6.88 -4.54 10.42
CA TYR A 108 -7.53 -4.01 9.23
C TYR A 108 -8.90 -4.64 9.07
N LEU A 109 -9.82 -3.88 8.48
CA LEU A 109 -11.13 -4.37 8.06
C LEU A 109 -11.27 -4.14 6.56
N ILE A 110 -11.78 -5.13 5.84
CA ILE A 110 -12.01 -5.05 4.39
C ILE A 110 -13.14 -4.07 4.12
N GLY A 111 -12.96 -3.11 3.22
CA GLY A 111 -13.93 -2.04 2.95
C GLY A 111 -13.97 -0.92 4.00
N GLU A 112 -13.03 -0.88 4.95
CA GLU A 112 -12.89 0.24 5.89
C GLU A 112 -12.45 1.51 5.15
N GLU A 113 -13.07 2.64 5.48
CA GLU A 113 -12.73 3.93 4.90
C GLU A 113 -12.59 5.00 6.00
N PHE A 114 -11.51 5.77 5.93
CA PHE A 114 -11.28 6.98 6.72
C PHE A 114 -11.17 8.17 5.78
N LYS A 115 -12.02 9.18 5.95
CA LYS A 115 -11.93 10.45 5.22
C LYS A 115 -11.55 11.57 6.18
N PHE A 116 -10.49 12.29 5.84
CA PHE A 116 -9.93 13.39 6.61
C PHE A 116 -10.10 14.70 5.87
N GLU A 117 -10.43 15.77 6.60
CA GLU A 117 -10.21 17.13 6.12
C GLU A 117 -8.76 17.52 6.38
N ILE A 118 -8.09 18.00 5.34
CA ILE A 118 -6.71 18.45 5.42
C ILE A 118 -6.68 19.97 5.56
N GLY A 119 -6.09 20.46 6.64
CA GLY A 119 -5.78 21.85 6.87
C GLY A 119 -4.30 22.15 6.66
N TRP A 120 -4.01 23.32 6.08
CA TRP A 120 -2.70 23.94 6.08
C TRP A 120 -2.78 25.27 6.84
N SER A 121 -2.16 25.33 8.02
CA SER A 121 -2.35 26.45 8.95
C SER A 121 -3.84 26.67 9.28
N ILE A 122 -4.41 27.82 8.93
CA ILE A 122 -5.82 28.18 9.15
C ILE A 122 -6.74 27.87 7.94
N PHE A 123 -6.17 27.41 6.82
CA PHE A 123 -6.93 27.18 5.60
C PHE A 123 -7.20 25.68 5.41
N LYS A 124 -8.41 25.34 4.96
CA LYS A 124 -8.65 24.03 4.38
C LYS A 124 -7.80 23.92 3.10
N ALA A 125 -7.07 22.83 2.97
CA ALA A 125 -6.20 22.53 1.84
C ALA A 125 -6.81 21.46 0.93
N GLY A 126 -7.61 20.55 1.49
CA GLY A 126 -8.18 19.45 0.73
C GLY A 126 -8.74 18.33 1.59
N THR A 127 -8.80 17.12 1.03
CA THR A 127 -9.21 15.89 1.72
C THR A 127 -8.24 14.76 1.45
N ALA A 128 -7.99 13.94 2.46
CA ALA A 128 -7.32 12.64 2.30
C ALA A 128 -8.32 11.52 2.61
N THR A 129 -8.35 10.49 1.78
CA THR A 129 -9.15 9.29 2.03
C THR A 129 -8.25 8.06 2.03
N ILE A 130 -8.38 7.22 3.04
CA ILE A 130 -7.66 5.94 3.17
C ILE A 130 -8.70 4.83 3.18
N ARG A 131 -8.52 3.82 2.32
CA ARG A 131 -9.47 2.71 2.14
C ARG A 131 -8.75 1.38 2.16
N THR A 132 -9.32 0.41 2.85
CA THR A 132 -9.04 -0.99 2.57
C THR A 132 -9.97 -1.43 1.44
N MET A 133 -9.41 -1.81 0.30
CA MET A 133 -10.16 -2.26 -0.87
C MET A 133 -10.58 -3.73 -0.70
N PRO A 134 -11.46 -4.28 -1.57
CA PRO A 134 -11.61 -5.72 -1.69
C PRO A 134 -10.24 -6.40 -1.86
N MET A 135 -10.12 -7.62 -1.36
CA MET A 135 -8.88 -8.39 -1.49
C MET A 135 -8.51 -8.53 -2.97
N ALA A 136 -7.24 -8.29 -3.28
CA ALA A 136 -6.70 -8.44 -4.63
C ALA A 136 -5.89 -9.73 -4.75
N THR A 137 -5.55 -10.13 -5.97
CA THR A 137 -4.61 -11.22 -6.23
C THR A 137 -3.34 -10.69 -6.86
N MET A 138 -2.18 -11.19 -6.41
CA MET A 138 -0.88 -10.89 -7.00
C MET A 138 0.01 -12.14 -6.97
N GLY A 139 0.51 -12.56 -8.14
CA GLY A 139 1.32 -13.78 -8.26
C GLY A 139 0.59 -15.04 -7.77
N GLY A 140 -0.74 -15.09 -7.90
CA GLY A 140 -1.58 -16.20 -7.41
C GLY A 140 -1.83 -16.21 -5.89
N LYS A 141 -1.39 -15.18 -5.16
CA LYS A 141 -1.63 -15.00 -3.73
C LYS A 141 -2.69 -13.93 -3.49
N GLU A 142 -3.50 -14.15 -2.47
CA GLU A 142 -4.46 -13.15 -2.00
C GLU A 142 -3.75 -12.10 -1.15
N VAL A 143 -3.93 -10.81 -1.46
CA VAL A 143 -3.19 -9.71 -0.84
C VAL A 143 -4.14 -8.61 -0.36
N LEU A 144 -3.78 -8.00 0.76
CA LEU A 144 -4.49 -6.82 1.26
C LEU A 144 -4.17 -5.65 0.34
N HIS A 145 -5.19 -5.01 -0.22
CA HIS A 145 -5.04 -3.79 -1.02
C HIS A 145 -5.53 -2.59 -0.21
N VAL A 146 -4.64 -1.62 0.01
CA VAL A 146 -4.98 -0.36 0.65
C VAL A 146 -4.75 0.78 -0.33
N ASN A 147 -5.78 1.62 -0.48
CA ASN A 147 -5.78 2.80 -1.34
C ASN A 147 -5.75 4.08 -0.50
N GLY A 148 -4.95 5.05 -0.94
CA GLY A 148 -4.92 6.43 -0.48
C GLY A 148 -5.29 7.37 -1.62
N LEU A 149 -6.12 8.37 -1.34
CA LEU A 149 -6.52 9.42 -2.27
C LEU A 149 -6.35 10.77 -1.58
N LEU A 150 -5.57 11.68 -2.17
CA LEU A 150 -5.43 13.06 -1.70
C LEU A 150 -5.93 14.01 -2.78
N GLU A 151 -6.82 14.92 -2.40
CA GLU A 151 -7.47 15.87 -3.32
C GLU A 151 -7.39 17.29 -2.75
N SER A 152 -7.07 18.29 -3.57
CA SER A 152 -7.15 19.71 -3.20
C SER A 152 -8.60 20.13 -2.96
N ALA A 153 -8.83 21.16 -2.15
CA ALA A 153 -10.16 21.72 -1.99
C ALA A 153 -10.68 22.32 -3.31
N GLU A 154 -11.97 22.18 -3.59
CA GLU A 154 -12.63 22.56 -4.85
C GLU A 154 -12.43 24.05 -5.21
N TYR A 155 -12.38 24.95 -4.22
CA TYR A 155 -12.16 26.38 -4.49
C TYR A 155 -10.74 26.74 -4.93
N PHE A 156 -9.80 25.79 -4.95
CA PHE A 156 -8.47 25.97 -5.55
C PHE A 156 -8.43 25.62 -7.05
N GLU A 157 -9.55 25.23 -7.68
CA GLU A 157 -9.59 24.77 -9.08
C GLU A 157 -9.00 25.75 -10.11
N GLY A 158 -8.95 27.05 -9.81
CA GLY A 158 -8.33 28.08 -10.67
C GLY A 158 -6.86 28.40 -10.40
N ILE A 159 -6.26 27.85 -9.34
CA ILE A 159 -4.90 28.19 -8.87
C ILE A 159 -4.01 26.94 -8.82
N TYR A 160 -4.48 25.87 -8.18
CA TYR A 160 -3.71 24.64 -7.99
C TYR A 160 -4.63 23.46 -7.72
N LYS A 161 -4.66 22.49 -8.63
CA LYS A 161 -5.39 21.23 -8.50
C LYS A 161 -4.41 20.10 -8.22
N LEU A 162 -4.73 19.26 -7.24
CA LEU A 162 -4.02 18.01 -6.99
C LEU A 162 -5.00 16.85 -6.87
N LYS A 163 -4.62 15.71 -7.45
CA LYS A 163 -5.25 14.41 -7.25
C LYS A 163 -4.15 13.36 -7.20
N ASP A 164 -3.74 13.00 -6.00
CA ASP A 164 -2.71 11.99 -5.81
C ASP A 164 -3.36 10.68 -5.39
N THR A 165 -2.98 9.59 -6.03
CA THR A 165 -3.40 8.24 -5.66
C THR A 165 -2.20 7.44 -5.19
N LEU A 166 -2.47 6.55 -4.24
CA LEU A 166 -1.49 5.66 -3.66
C LEU A 166 -2.12 4.30 -3.44
N ASP A 167 -1.50 3.25 -3.95
CA ASP A 167 -1.95 1.89 -3.81
C ASP A 167 -0.82 1.03 -3.25
N VAL A 168 -1.11 0.32 -2.17
CA VAL A 168 -0.18 -0.65 -1.57
C VAL A 168 -0.83 -2.01 -1.47
N TYR A 169 -0.03 -3.03 -1.74
CA TYR A 169 -0.43 -4.43 -1.72
C TYR A 169 0.45 -5.16 -0.73
N VAL A 170 -0.17 -5.79 0.27
CA VAL A 170 0.50 -6.37 1.42
C VAL A 170 0.15 -7.86 1.52
N ASP A 171 1.18 -8.71 1.57
CA ASP A 171 1.04 -10.11 1.96
C ASP A 171 0.70 -10.18 3.45
N ILE A 172 -0.44 -10.80 3.74
CA ILE A 172 -1.01 -10.98 5.08
C ILE A 172 -1.13 -12.47 5.45
N GLU A 173 -0.52 -13.37 4.67
CA GLU A 173 -0.59 -14.80 4.93
C GLU A 173 -0.05 -15.16 6.33
N LYS A 174 -0.74 -16.08 7.00
CA LYS A 174 -0.36 -16.61 8.32
C LYS A 174 -0.14 -15.54 9.40
N GLY A 175 -0.81 -14.40 9.28
CA GLY A 175 -0.67 -13.27 10.22
C GLY A 175 0.60 -12.45 10.03
N GLY A 176 1.28 -12.61 8.89
CA GLY A 176 2.36 -11.74 8.46
C GLY A 176 1.87 -10.35 8.03
N PHE A 177 2.83 -9.47 7.76
CA PHE A 177 2.57 -8.14 7.19
C PHE A 177 3.80 -7.73 6.38
N SER A 178 3.78 -8.03 5.08
CA SER A 178 4.92 -7.84 4.19
C SER A 178 4.48 -7.12 2.93
N PRO A 179 4.87 -5.86 2.70
CA PRO A 179 4.49 -5.15 1.49
C PRO A 179 5.12 -5.81 0.27
N LEU A 180 4.36 -5.93 -0.80
CA LEU A 180 4.79 -6.54 -2.06
C LEU A 180 4.91 -5.49 -3.18
N LYS A 181 4.00 -4.52 -3.20
CA LYS A 181 3.95 -3.44 -4.20
C LYS A 181 3.48 -2.14 -3.56
N TYR A 182 4.13 -1.04 -3.91
CA TYR A 182 3.73 0.34 -3.61
C TYR A 182 3.70 1.11 -4.93
N GLU A 183 2.58 1.78 -5.20
CA GLU A 183 2.33 2.53 -6.43
C GLU A 183 1.77 3.90 -6.08
N MET A 184 2.46 4.97 -6.44
CA MET A 184 1.97 6.34 -6.23
C MET A 184 1.93 7.11 -7.55
N LYS A 185 0.79 7.73 -7.83
CA LYS A 185 0.60 8.64 -8.96
C LYS A 185 0.26 10.01 -8.41
N GLN A 186 1.14 10.98 -8.62
CA GLN A 186 0.84 12.38 -8.31
C GLN A 186 0.39 13.10 -9.57
N ARG A 187 -0.76 13.76 -9.49
CA ARG A 187 -1.33 14.56 -10.58
C ARG A 187 -1.63 15.94 -10.04
N GLU A 188 -0.60 16.77 -10.03
CA GLU A 188 -0.62 18.12 -9.48
C GLU A 188 -0.46 19.16 -10.60
N SER A 189 -1.01 20.37 -10.43
CA SER A 189 -0.76 21.47 -11.36
C SER A 189 0.74 21.74 -11.51
N GLY A 190 1.27 21.54 -12.73
CA GLY A 190 2.69 21.72 -13.05
C GLY A 190 3.61 20.55 -12.69
N GLN A 191 3.09 19.46 -12.10
CA GLN A 191 3.88 18.30 -11.72
C GLN A 191 3.11 16.97 -11.86
N LEU A 192 3.71 16.03 -12.58
CA LEU A 192 3.29 14.63 -12.63
C LEU A 192 4.40 13.76 -12.05
N VAL A 193 4.04 12.77 -11.24
CA VAL A 193 4.97 11.78 -10.69
C VAL A 193 4.34 10.40 -10.76
N ASP A 194 5.13 9.42 -11.18
CA ASP A 194 4.83 8.00 -11.03
C ASP A 194 5.97 7.36 -10.24
N ASP A 195 5.66 6.73 -9.11
CA ASP A 195 6.59 6.09 -8.18
C ASP A 195 6.13 4.65 -7.93
N LEU A 196 6.86 3.69 -8.48
CA LEU A 196 6.61 2.26 -8.34
C LEU A 196 7.75 1.63 -7.54
N GLN A 197 7.40 0.93 -6.47
CA GLN A 197 8.34 0.13 -5.68
C GLN A 197 7.81 -1.28 -5.57
N LEU A 198 8.61 -2.24 -6.03
CA LEU A 198 8.32 -3.67 -5.95
C LEU A 198 9.27 -4.31 -4.96
N PHE A 199 8.76 -5.25 -4.17
CA PHE A 199 9.46 -5.83 -3.04
C PHE A 199 9.54 -7.35 -3.19
N ASP A 200 10.72 -7.83 -3.60
CA ASP A 200 10.99 -9.26 -3.74
C ASP A 200 11.53 -9.82 -2.43
N HIS A 201 10.65 -10.43 -1.64
CA HIS A 201 10.99 -11.05 -0.36
C HIS A 201 11.81 -12.34 -0.49
N ASP A 202 11.76 -13.00 -1.64
CA ASP A 202 12.57 -14.21 -1.90
C ASP A 202 14.02 -13.83 -2.15
N LYS A 203 14.24 -12.73 -2.89
CA LYS A 203 15.57 -12.20 -3.21
C LYS A 203 16.08 -11.15 -2.22
N LEU A 204 15.23 -10.70 -1.29
CA LEU A 204 15.46 -9.53 -0.43
C LEU A 204 15.92 -8.31 -1.23
N LYS A 205 15.20 -7.98 -2.31
CA LYS A 205 15.52 -6.83 -3.18
C LYS A 205 14.31 -5.94 -3.42
N THR A 206 14.57 -4.64 -3.56
CA THR A 206 13.59 -3.69 -4.10
C THR A 206 13.90 -3.38 -5.55
N TYR A 207 12.86 -3.25 -6.37
CA TYR A 207 12.92 -2.67 -7.70
C TYR A 207 12.11 -1.38 -7.70
N PHE A 208 12.81 -0.25 -7.80
CA PHE A 208 12.18 1.07 -7.75
C PHE A 208 12.29 1.77 -9.10
N PHE A 209 11.15 2.26 -9.57
CA PHE A 209 10.99 3.02 -10.79
C PHE A 209 10.35 4.35 -10.46
N TYR A 210 10.90 5.41 -11.02
CA TYR A 210 10.45 6.76 -10.79
C TYR A 210 10.44 7.55 -12.07
N HIS A 211 9.31 8.17 -12.36
CA HIS A 211 9.15 9.15 -13.42
C HIS A 211 8.60 10.44 -12.81
N ARG A 212 9.16 11.59 -13.20
CA ARG A 212 8.61 12.90 -12.86
C ARG A 212 8.69 13.82 -14.04
N LEU A 213 7.59 14.48 -14.35
CA LEU A 213 7.52 15.63 -15.23
C LEU A 213 7.16 16.86 -14.40
N LYS A 214 8.04 17.87 -14.33
CA LYS A 214 7.75 19.14 -13.67
C LYS A 214 8.20 20.30 -14.52
N ASP A 215 7.30 21.24 -14.80
CA ASP A 215 7.60 22.45 -15.57
C ASP A 215 8.33 22.14 -16.89
N GLY A 216 7.89 21.09 -17.61
CA GLY A 216 8.49 20.62 -18.86
C GLY A 216 9.79 19.81 -18.71
N LYS A 217 10.30 19.61 -17.48
CA LYS A 217 11.54 18.86 -17.22
C LYS A 217 11.23 17.45 -16.72
N THR A 218 11.81 16.47 -17.39
CA THR A 218 11.66 15.04 -17.04
C THR A 218 12.82 14.56 -16.17
N LYS A 219 12.51 13.75 -15.15
CA LYS A 219 13.47 13.02 -14.34
C LYS A 219 13.03 11.57 -14.21
N ASN A 220 13.91 10.65 -14.63
CA ASN A 220 13.71 9.22 -14.46
C ASN A 220 14.73 8.65 -13.47
N LYS A 221 14.35 7.60 -12.75
CA LYS A 221 15.27 6.82 -11.91
C LYS A 221 14.84 5.35 -11.88
N LYS A 222 15.80 4.44 -12.01
CA LYS A 222 15.65 3.00 -11.73
C LYS A 222 16.66 2.63 -10.65
N ILE A 223 16.24 1.91 -9.63
CA ILE A 223 17.10 1.39 -8.55
C ILE A 223 16.79 -0.09 -8.36
N GLN A 224 17.83 -0.86 -8.11
CA GLN A 224 17.73 -2.23 -7.62
C GLN A 224 18.72 -2.39 -6.45
N GLU A 225 18.21 -2.62 -5.25
CA GLU A 225 19.01 -2.65 -4.02
C GLU A 225 18.53 -3.77 -3.09
N TYR A 226 19.42 -4.23 -2.21
CA TYR A 226 19.04 -5.16 -1.15
C TYR A 226 18.12 -4.51 -0.10
N LEU A 227 17.31 -5.34 0.55
CA LEU A 227 16.42 -5.01 1.65
C LEU A 227 16.73 -5.89 2.88
N PRO A 228 16.44 -5.41 4.10
CA PRO A 228 16.28 -6.29 5.25
C PRO A 228 15.09 -7.25 5.05
N ARG A 229 15.06 -8.34 5.81
CA ARG A 229 13.96 -9.32 5.81
C ARG A 229 12.68 -8.75 6.41
N TYR A 230 12.80 -8.00 7.49
CA TYR A 230 11.67 -7.34 8.14
C TYR A 230 11.64 -5.89 7.69
N PHE A 231 10.58 -5.46 7.00
CA PHE A 231 10.32 -4.07 6.67
C PHE A 231 8.86 -3.87 6.24
N THR A 232 8.43 -2.61 6.26
CA THR A 232 7.19 -2.15 5.62
C THR A 232 7.50 -1.05 4.59
N ASP A 233 6.56 -0.65 3.75
CA ASP A 233 6.68 0.59 2.98
C ASP A 233 6.18 1.79 3.81
N SER A 234 6.43 3.01 3.32
CA SER A 234 6.11 4.25 4.03
C SER A 234 4.62 4.47 4.33
N PHE A 235 3.71 3.81 3.61
CA PHE A 235 2.27 3.96 3.81
C PHE A 235 1.68 2.80 4.61
N SER A 236 2.04 1.56 4.27
CA SER A 236 1.67 0.37 5.04
C SER A 236 2.19 0.42 6.47
N ALA A 237 3.24 1.23 6.75
CA ALA A 237 3.72 1.50 8.10
C ALA A 237 2.63 2.00 9.05
N LEU A 238 1.65 2.76 8.56
CA LEU A 238 0.52 3.23 9.36
C LEU A 238 -0.31 2.05 9.91
N TYR A 239 -0.60 1.08 9.06
CA TYR A 239 -1.37 -0.13 9.40
C TYR A 239 -0.53 -1.10 10.24
N PHE A 240 0.76 -1.23 9.94
CA PHE A 240 1.66 -2.03 10.76
C PHE A 240 1.71 -1.50 12.19
N LEU A 241 1.93 -0.19 12.35
CA LEU A 241 1.97 0.50 13.64
C LEU A 241 0.65 0.32 14.39
N ARG A 242 -0.51 0.50 13.72
CA ARG A 242 -1.86 0.27 14.29
C ARG A 242 -1.97 -1.10 14.97
N GLY A 243 -1.36 -2.14 14.40
CA GLY A 243 -1.37 -3.51 14.92
C GLY A 243 -0.31 -3.86 15.98
N LEU A 244 0.57 -2.93 16.37
CA LEU A 244 1.58 -3.16 17.42
C LEU A 244 1.01 -2.97 18.83
N PRO A 245 1.57 -3.58 19.88
CA PRO A 245 1.07 -3.43 21.25
C PRO A 245 1.35 -2.02 21.84
N MET A 246 0.43 -1.09 21.61
CA MET A 246 0.49 0.28 22.12
C MET A 246 0.10 0.36 23.60
N LYS A 247 0.95 1.02 24.37
CA LYS A 247 0.69 1.57 25.71
C LYS A 247 1.54 2.82 25.86
N ILE A 248 1.20 3.70 26.79
CA ILE A 248 2.02 4.90 27.07
C ILE A 248 3.47 4.47 27.34
N GLY A 249 4.41 5.14 26.68
CA GLY A 249 5.85 4.86 26.75
C GLY A 249 6.33 3.70 25.86
N SER A 250 5.45 3.03 25.10
CA SER A 250 5.88 2.07 24.07
C SER A 250 6.71 2.79 23.01
N LYS A 251 7.84 2.17 22.64
CA LYS A 251 8.74 2.63 21.59
C LYS A 251 8.89 1.54 20.53
N PHE A 252 8.78 1.94 19.27
CA PHE A 252 8.90 1.05 18.12
C PHE A 252 9.96 1.61 17.19
N GLU A 253 10.92 0.78 16.77
CA GLU A 253 11.97 1.17 15.84
C GLU A 253 12.14 0.10 14.75
N PHE A 254 11.56 0.33 13.58
CA PHE A 254 11.57 -0.66 12.50
C PHE A 254 11.87 -0.03 11.12
N PRO A 255 12.43 -0.80 10.19
CA PRO A 255 12.75 -0.30 8.87
C PRO A 255 11.51 -0.10 8.00
N ILE A 256 11.55 0.98 7.23
CA ILE A 256 10.59 1.29 6.17
C ILE A 256 11.35 1.49 4.86
N VAL A 257 10.73 1.14 3.73
CA VAL A 257 11.27 1.41 2.40
C VAL A 257 10.50 2.56 1.76
N THR A 258 11.25 3.54 1.25
CA THR A 258 10.70 4.64 0.47
C THR A 258 11.69 5.09 -0.59
N ARG A 259 11.21 5.26 -1.83
CA ARG A 259 12.02 5.63 -2.99
C ARG A 259 13.24 4.73 -3.21
N GLY A 260 13.03 3.43 -3.04
CA GLY A 260 14.05 2.38 -3.20
C GLY A 260 15.18 2.44 -2.16
N LYS A 261 14.94 3.06 -1.00
CA LYS A 261 15.91 3.17 0.09
C LYS A 261 15.30 2.74 1.41
N VAL A 262 16.11 2.10 2.24
CA VAL A 262 15.75 1.71 3.61
C VAL A 262 15.97 2.89 4.55
N TRP A 263 14.93 3.20 5.34
CA TRP A 263 14.92 4.18 6.42
C TRP A 263 14.49 3.49 7.71
N ILE A 264 14.80 4.06 8.86
CA ILE A 264 14.31 3.59 10.15
C ILE A 264 13.21 4.52 10.63
N LEU A 265 12.01 3.97 10.88
CA LEU A 265 10.92 4.67 11.54
C LEU A 265 11.03 4.44 13.04
N LYS A 266 11.04 5.53 13.81
CA LYS A 266 10.97 5.56 15.27
C LYS A 266 9.63 6.14 15.67
N ALA A 267 8.83 5.39 16.42
CA ALA A 267 7.54 5.80 16.94
C ALA A 267 7.49 5.64 18.46
N GLU A 268 6.92 6.63 19.14
CA GLU A 268 6.72 6.61 20.59
C GLU A 268 5.26 6.94 20.91
N VAL A 269 4.63 6.14 21.77
CA VAL A 269 3.29 6.43 22.30
C VAL A 269 3.47 7.41 23.47
N ASP A 270 3.32 8.70 23.20
CA ASP A 270 3.68 9.78 24.12
C ASP A 270 2.74 9.83 25.32
N ASN A 271 1.42 9.82 25.06
CA ASN A 271 0.37 9.95 26.06
C ASN A 271 -0.98 9.44 25.50
N VAL A 272 -2.00 9.46 26.37
CA VAL A 272 -3.41 9.38 25.98
C VAL A 272 -4.04 10.75 26.19
N GLU A 273 -4.78 11.24 25.20
CA GLU A 273 -5.52 12.51 25.29
C GLU A 273 -6.91 12.41 24.67
N GLU A 274 -7.81 13.29 25.11
CA GLU A 274 -9.14 13.42 24.52
C GLU A 274 -9.06 14.19 23.21
N VAL A 275 -9.59 13.59 22.15
CA VAL A 275 -9.64 14.15 20.80
C VAL A 275 -11.08 14.24 20.35
N GLU A 276 -11.51 15.42 19.92
CA GLU A 276 -12.81 15.63 19.31
C GLU A 276 -12.71 15.61 17.78
N VAL A 277 -13.48 14.71 17.16
CA VAL A 277 -13.68 14.59 15.69
C VAL A 277 -15.11 14.17 15.42
N MET A 278 -15.67 14.54 14.26
CA MET A 278 -17.05 14.19 13.89
C MET A 278 -18.09 14.53 14.98
N ASN A 279 -17.87 15.61 15.75
CA ASN A 279 -18.68 16.01 16.92
C ASN A 279 -18.77 14.94 18.03
N LYS A 280 -17.75 14.10 18.17
CA LYS A 280 -17.63 13.06 19.19
C LYS A 280 -16.25 13.09 19.84
N LYS A 281 -16.20 12.80 21.14
CA LYS A 281 -14.98 12.73 21.93
C LYS A 281 -14.46 11.30 21.97
N PHE A 282 -13.16 11.13 21.77
CA PHE A 282 -12.47 9.86 21.81
C PHE A 282 -11.24 9.97 22.72
N GLN A 283 -10.97 8.94 23.52
CA GLN A 283 -9.65 8.77 24.14
C GLN A 283 -8.70 8.19 23.09
N ALA A 284 -7.58 8.86 22.84
CA ALA A 284 -6.66 8.50 21.77
C ALA A 284 -5.22 8.40 22.25
N TYR A 285 -4.51 7.37 21.78
CA TYR A 285 -3.05 7.30 21.85
C TYR A 285 -2.47 8.34 20.89
N ARG A 286 -1.72 9.30 21.44
CA ARG A 286 -0.89 10.18 20.62
C ARG A 286 0.45 9.53 20.38
N ILE A 287 0.84 9.44 19.11
CA ILE A 287 2.07 8.79 18.68
C ILE A 287 2.91 9.77 17.91
N THR A 288 4.12 10.05 18.39
CA THR A 288 5.11 10.80 17.63
C THR A 288 5.99 9.84 16.83
N ALA A 289 6.05 10.03 15.51
CA ALA A 289 6.86 9.27 14.59
C ALA A 289 7.87 10.17 13.86
N GLN A 290 9.08 9.65 13.65
CA GLN A 290 10.13 10.27 12.85
C GLN A 290 10.86 9.20 12.04
N THR A 291 11.39 9.56 10.88
CA THR A 291 12.20 8.67 10.05
C THR A 291 13.64 9.14 10.00
N GLN A 292 14.57 8.20 9.92
CA GLN A 292 16.01 8.47 9.91
C GLN A 292 16.68 7.56 8.89
N PHE A 293 17.60 8.11 8.09
CA PHE A 293 18.42 7.27 7.21
C PHE A 293 19.52 6.59 8.04
N PRO A 294 19.75 5.27 7.90
CA PRO A 294 20.78 4.56 8.65
C PRO A 294 22.16 5.23 8.55
N GLY A 295 22.85 5.39 9.68
CA GLY A 295 24.18 6.03 9.75
C GLY A 295 24.19 7.56 9.61
N VAL A 296 23.04 8.20 9.41
CA VAL A 296 22.94 9.67 9.27
C VAL A 296 22.19 10.25 10.47
N LEU A 297 22.77 11.26 11.13
CA LEU A 297 22.16 11.92 12.31
C LEU A 297 20.89 12.73 11.99
N LYS A 298 20.67 13.08 10.72
CA LYS A 298 19.53 13.89 10.29
C LYS A 298 18.24 13.06 10.27
N LYS A 299 17.28 13.47 11.11
CA LYS A 299 15.91 12.95 11.11
C LYS A 299 14.96 13.73 10.18
N SER A 300 13.84 13.11 9.83
CA SER A 300 12.68 13.81 9.29
C SER A 300 12.07 14.76 10.32
N GLY A 301 11.15 15.62 9.88
CA GLY A 301 10.25 16.29 10.82
C GLY A 301 9.38 15.28 11.56
N ASP A 302 8.88 15.68 12.72
CA ASP A 302 7.99 14.86 13.54
C ASP A 302 6.59 14.80 12.90
N ILE A 303 6.02 13.60 12.80
CA ILE A 303 4.64 13.34 12.41
C ILE A 303 3.92 12.79 13.63
N ASN A 304 2.79 13.38 13.99
CA ASN A 304 1.96 12.92 15.10
C ASN A 304 0.74 12.20 14.53
N PHE A 305 0.36 11.08 15.13
CA PHE A 305 -0.86 10.33 14.82
C PHE A 305 -1.68 10.16 16.10
N TRP A 306 -3.01 10.16 15.97
CA TRP A 306 -3.93 9.88 17.06
C TRP A 306 -4.78 8.68 16.70
N PHE A 307 -4.55 7.56 17.39
CA PHE A 307 -5.37 6.36 17.25
C PHE A 307 -6.32 6.25 18.43
N SER A 308 -7.59 5.91 18.22
CA SER A 308 -8.50 5.63 19.32
C SER A 308 -7.95 4.50 20.21
N THR A 309 -8.26 4.57 21.50
CA THR A 309 -7.79 3.59 22.49
C THR A 309 -8.65 2.32 22.54
N ASP A 310 -9.83 2.35 21.91
CA ASP A 310 -10.70 1.19 21.76
C ASP A 310 -10.11 0.13 20.82
N GLU A 311 -10.76 -1.03 20.74
CA GLU A 311 -10.31 -2.18 19.96
C GLU A 311 -10.14 -1.90 18.46
N SER A 312 -10.88 -0.91 17.92
CA SER A 312 -10.79 -0.57 16.51
C SER A 312 -9.55 0.25 16.16
N ARG A 313 -8.96 0.97 17.12
CA ARG A 313 -7.81 1.87 16.92
C ARG A 313 -7.97 2.72 15.66
N MET A 314 -9.07 3.43 15.55
CA MET A 314 -9.34 4.33 14.44
C MET A 314 -8.29 5.42 14.37
N LEU A 315 -7.76 5.71 13.17
CA LEU A 315 -6.97 6.91 12.98
C LEU A 315 -7.91 8.13 13.00
N LEU A 316 -7.79 8.97 14.03
CA LEU A 316 -8.66 10.12 14.27
C LEU A 316 -8.07 11.41 13.73
N LYS A 317 -6.76 11.60 13.95
CA LYS A 317 -6.03 12.81 13.52
C LYS A 317 -4.61 12.46 13.11
N PHE A 318 -4.02 13.31 12.28
CA PHE A 318 -2.59 13.35 12.07
C PHE A 318 -2.10 14.79 11.91
N ALA A 319 -0.83 15.04 12.23
CA ALA A 319 -0.22 16.35 12.06
C ALA A 319 1.27 16.23 11.75
N ALA A 320 1.73 16.96 10.74
CA ALA A 320 3.14 17.02 10.36
C ALA A 320 3.61 18.47 10.27
N LYS A 321 4.76 18.77 10.89
CA LYS A 321 5.45 20.05 10.68
C LYS A 321 6.17 20.00 9.34
N ILE A 322 5.91 20.99 8.49
CA ILE A 322 6.62 21.18 7.22
C ILE A 322 7.44 22.47 7.29
N LYS A 323 8.29 22.72 6.28
CA LYS A 323 9.17 23.90 6.27
C LYS A 323 8.40 25.22 6.44
N ILE A 324 7.17 25.30 5.91
CA ILE A 324 6.30 26.47 6.00
C ILE A 324 4.94 26.01 6.54
N GLY A 325 4.75 26.13 7.85
CA GLY A 325 3.51 25.79 8.55
C GLY A 325 3.40 24.31 8.98
N ALA A 326 2.16 23.88 9.19
CA ALA A 326 1.85 22.51 9.56
C ALA A 326 0.67 22.02 8.70
N VAL A 327 0.74 20.74 8.32
CA VAL A 327 -0.38 20.02 7.71
C VAL A 327 -1.05 19.23 8.81
N LYS A 328 -2.38 19.34 8.90
CA LYS A 328 -3.20 18.60 9.85
C LYS A 328 -4.30 17.88 9.09
N GLY A 329 -4.55 16.63 9.44
CA GLY A 329 -5.71 15.88 8.99
C GLY A 329 -6.62 15.57 10.18
N GLU A 330 -7.89 15.92 10.09
CA GLU A 330 -8.90 15.56 11.09
C GLU A 330 -9.98 14.69 10.46
N LEU A 331 -10.34 13.58 11.12
CA LEU A 331 -11.33 12.64 10.63
C LEU A 331 -12.70 13.31 10.54
N ILE A 332 -13.31 13.25 9.36
CA ILE A 332 -14.65 13.80 9.10
C ILE A 332 -15.67 12.72 8.73
N SER A 333 -15.22 11.53 8.34
CA SER A 333 -16.07 10.37 8.10
C SER A 333 -15.31 9.07 8.30
N HIS A 334 -15.97 8.07 8.89
CA HIS A 334 -15.48 6.70 8.98
C HIS A 334 -16.57 5.72 8.57
N LYS A 335 -16.24 4.83 7.63
CA LYS A 335 -17.05 3.67 7.29
C LYS A 335 -16.34 2.44 7.83
N LYS A 336 -16.98 1.73 8.76
CA LYS A 336 -16.47 0.47 9.27
C LYS A 336 -16.48 -0.60 8.17
N GLY A 337 -15.39 -1.33 8.04
CA GLY A 337 -15.29 -2.49 7.16
C GLY A 337 -15.76 -3.79 7.82
N GLU A 338 -15.49 -4.91 7.18
CA GLU A 338 -15.78 -6.26 7.67
C GLU A 338 -14.50 -7.04 7.96
N TYR A 339 -14.57 -7.98 8.91
CA TYR A 339 -13.50 -8.95 9.08
C TYR A 339 -13.42 -9.85 7.85
N LYS A 340 -12.20 -10.22 7.46
CA LYS A 340 -12.00 -11.25 6.45
C LYS A 340 -12.64 -12.55 6.96
N LYS A 341 -13.59 -13.10 6.19
CA LYS A 341 -14.32 -14.34 6.52
C LYS A 341 -13.48 -15.59 6.29
#